data_AF-A0AAU9WKK6-F1
#
_entry.id   AF-A0AAU9WKK6-F1
#
_cell.length_a   1.000
_cell.length_b   1.000
_cell.length_c   1.000
_cell.angle_alpha   90.00
_cell.angle_beta   90.00
_cell.angle_gamma   90.00
#
_symmetry.space_group_name_H-M   'P 1'
#
loop_
_entity.id
_entity.type
_entity.pdbx_description
1 polymer ?
#
loop_
_entity_poly.entity_id
_entity_poly.type
_entity_poly.pdbx_seq_one_letter_code
_entity_poly.pdbx_strand_id
1 'polypeptide(L)'
;MDKGWSLKSHLNLEAQEKVNCAAETSTSFQQNKGQKKFNVKNHHETDWLCFRHPCVHHFIHSPISYIAMDQCQAWRRPCGLKTIDRRNGREPRSLKEIRYYDRCCRDQYYNSKRQLCCFGNIVLLEKPGDTCCGSRKYNVHTELCCEFTVKKKTVSQNACCGAVPYDSRRYTCCGGTVTPRASSHQHLNSCCGKTYDPRSQVCCGGKIVSTPSISSPACCGSNVYDRNQQICCSNVLFDKPKNPSGIQVGCCGSNIMFTSHQMCCAGKVVGKPQGVQNPRCCGNRVYDSQTQVCCSNRVSNGKVCCGNVGYNPLTHSCCGSMVIKGSSLSTVHGPQRKCCGRTFYDPRFEDCCHGRYSRRRGCCYNNNQWGDSRQKFRQLCRDDY
;
A
#
# COMPACT_ATOMS: atom_id res chain seq x y z
N MET A 1 -44.05 -44.95 3.42
CA MET A 1 -42.71 -45.56 3.49
C MET A 1 -41.78 -44.80 2.55
N ASP A 2 -41.54 -43.51 2.75
CA ASP A 2 -40.66 -42.91 3.78
C ASP A 2 -39.19 -43.31 3.57
N LYS A 3 -38.19 -42.44 3.45
CA LYS A 3 -38.05 -40.97 3.51
C LYS A 3 -36.79 -40.60 2.72
N GLY A 4 -36.84 -39.49 1.98
CA GLY A 4 -35.65 -38.80 1.50
C GLY A 4 -35.02 -37.97 2.62
N TRP A 5 -33.68 -37.94 2.68
CA TRP A 5 -32.93 -36.95 3.46
C TRP A 5 -31.90 -36.27 2.55
N SER A 6 -32.19 -35.01 2.29
CA SER A 6 -31.31 -33.97 1.75
C SER A 6 -30.18 -33.68 2.75
N LEU A 7 -28.92 -33.76 2.33
CA LEU A 7 -27.80 -33.20 3.10
C LEU A 7 -27.68 -31.69 2.78
N LYS A 8 -28.40 -30.90 3.55
CA LYS A 8 -28.08 -29.49 3.82
C LYS A 8 -26.98 -29.41 4.90
N SER A 9 -26.17 -28.36 4.79
CA SER A 9 -25.34 -27.72 5.81
C SER A 9 -24.20 -28.50 6.45
N HIS A 10 -22.98 -28.33 5.93
CA HIS A 10 -21.74 -28.13 6.72
C HIS A 10 -20.71 -27.32 5.90
N LEU A 11 -21.13 -26.15 5.41
CA LEU A 11 -20.26 -25.02 5.09
C LEU A 11 -20.36 -24.06 6.28
N ASN A 12 -19.44 -24.18 7.24
CA ASN A 12 -19.21 -23.27 8.37
C ASN A 12 -18.02 -23.85 9.13
N LEU A 13 -16.80 -23.33 8.99
CA LEU A 13 -16.28 -22.34 9.95
C LEU A 13 -14.95 -21.66 9.52
N GLU A 14 -14.55 -21.73 8.25
CA GLU A 14 -13.27 -21.14 7.79
C GLU A 14 -13.41 -19.86 6.94
N ALA A 15 -14.63 -19.31 6.81
CA ALA A 15 -14.90 -18.11 6.01
C ALA A 15 -15.34 -16.87 6.82
N GLN A 16 -15.37 -16.92 8.17
CA GLN A 16 -15.82 -15.80 9.00
C GLN A 16 -14.70 -14.97 9.65
N GLU A 17 -13.41 -15.26 9.41
CA GLU A 17 -12.27 -14.45 9.92
C GLU A 17 -11.41 -13.80 8.81
N LYS A 18 -11.99 -13.58 7.62
CA LYS A 18 -11.32 -12.84 6.52
C LYS A 18 -12.08 -11.61 6.01
N VAL A 19 -13.05 -11.10 6.77
CA VAL A 19 -13.74 -9.85 6.45
C VAL A 19 -13.62 -8.91 7.65
N ASN A 20 -12.62 -8.02 7.62
CA ASN A 20 -12.62 -6.66 8.17
C ASN A 20 -11.18 -6.09 8.21
N CYS A 21 -10.57 -5.86 7.04
CA CYS A 21 -9.43 -4.95 6.88
C CYS A 21 -9.28 -4.41 5.44
N ALA A 22 -10.25 -4.63 4.54
CA ALA A 22 -10.18 -4.21 3.15
C ALA A 22 -11.50 -3.58 2.70
N ALA A 23 -11.82 -2.42 3.26
CA ALA A 23 -12.70 -1.44 2.65
C ALA A 23 -12.22 -0.05 3.11
N GLU A 24 -12.16 0.89 2.17
CA GLU A 24 -11.71 2.29 2.32
C GLU A 24 -10.19 2.51 2.24
N THR A 25 -9.65 2.58 1.01
CA THR A 25 -9.09 3.84 0.44
C THR A 25 -8.43 3.55 -0.91
N SER A 26 -9.22 3.67 -1.97
CA SER A 26 -8.72 4.03 -3.29
C SER A 26 -8.57 5.55 -3.35
N THR A 27 -7.35 6.07 -3.47
CA THR A 27 -7.00 7.16 -4.39
C THR A 27 -5.49 7.43 -4.37
N SER A 28 -4.89 7.23 -5.55
CA SER A 28 -3.64 7.74 -6.12
C SER A 28 -2.84 8.82 -5.36
N PHE A 29 -1.53 8.59 -5.19
CA PHE A 29 -0.51 9.62 -5.45
C PHE A 29 0.80 8.99 -5.94
N GLN A 30 1.22 9.40 -7.15
CA GLN A 30 2.57 9.18 -7.67
C GLN A 30 3.49 10.31 -7.19
N GLN A 31 4.78 10.02 -6.96
CA GLN A 31 5.88 10.61 -7.76
C GLN A 31 7.29 10.22 -7.29
N ASN A 32 8.06 9.80 -8.31
CA ASN A 32 9.44 10.15 -8.69
C ASN A 32 10.67 9.93 -7.78
N LYS A 33 11.71 9.50 -8.50
CA LYS A 33 13.06 9.04 -8.14
C LYS A 33 14.04 10.19 -7.85
N GLY A 34 15.03 9.95 -6.99
CA GLY A 34 16.24 10.78 -6.86
C GLY A 34 17.18 10.37 -5.72
N GLN A 35 18.02 9.35 -5.96
CA GLN A 35 19.34 9.01 -5.37
C GLN A 35 19.71 9.44 -3.93
N LYS A 36 20.05 8.45 -3.07
CA LYS A 36 21.45 8.05 -2.76
C LYS A 36 21.48 6.81 -1.86
N LYS A 37 22.42 5.90 -2.16
CA LYS A 37 22.64 4.60 -1.52
C LYS A 37 23.07 4.76 -0.06
N PHE A 38 22.40 4.06 0.86
CA PHE A 38 23.00 3.62 2.13
C PHE A 38 22.77 2.11 2.27
N ASN A 39 23.85 1.43 2.65
CA ASN A 39 24.00 -0.01 2.69
C ASN A 39 23.49 -0.52 4.04
N VAL A 40 22.45 -1.36 4.08
CA VAL A 40 22.01 -2.02 5.32
C VAL A 40 21.77 -3.50 5.02
N LYS A 41 22.50 -4.34 5.78
CA LYS A 41 22.48 -5.80 5.73
C LYS A 41 21.14 -6.36 6.22
N ASN A 42 20.73 -7.45 5.58
CA ASN A 42 19.57 -8.29 5.84
C ASN A 42 19.33 -8.63 7.32
N HIS A 43 18.07 -8.58 7.76
CA HIS A 43 17.46 -9.62 8.60
C HIS A 43 15.93 -9.63 8.38
N HIS A 44 15.40 -10.81 8.04
CA HIS A 44 13.99 -11.10 7.93
C HIS A 44 13.42 -11.38 9.34
N GLU A 45 12.47 -10.56 9.79
CA GLU A 45 11.45 -10.95 10.77
C GLU A 45 10.12 -10.32 10.32
N THR A 46 9.22 -11.14 9.79
CA THR A 46 7.83 -10.77 9.53
C THR A 46 6.97 -11.33 10.65
N ASP A 47 6.73 -10.52 11.68
CA ASP A 47 5.60 -10.72 12.58
C ASP A 47 4.58 -9.62 12.35
N TRP A 48 3.34 -10.05 12.11
CA TRP A 48 2.20 -9.22 11.79
C TRP A 48 1.84 -8.33 12.99
N LEU A 49 2.01 -7.02 12.83
CA LEU A 49 1.36 -6.02 13.67
C LEU A 49 0.25 -5.35 12.86
N CYS A 50 -0.98 -5.81 13.06
CA CYS A 50 -2.14 -4.95 12.87
C CYS A 50 -2.11 -3.91 14.00
N PHE A 51 -2.00 -2.63 13.65
CA PHE A 51 -2.78 -1.47 14.16
C PHE A 51 -2.00 -0.16 13.96
N ARG A 52 -2.48 0.65 13.01
CA ARG A 52 -2.25 2.11 12.94
C ARG A 52 -3.09 2.79 14.03
N HIS A 53 -2.50 3.70 14.79
CA HIS A 53 -3.14 4.93 15.31
C HIS A 53 -2.06 6.00 15.54
N PRO A 54 -2.40 7.31 15.55
CA PRO A 54 -1.67 8.33 14.83
C PRO A 54 -0.83 9.18 15.77
N CYS A 55 0.50 9.05 15.69
CA CYS A 55 1.39 10.15 16.02
C CYS A 55 1.72 10.84 14.69
N VAL A 56 1.14 12.03 14.52
CA VAL A 56 1.12 12.82 13.29
C VAL A 56 2.54 13.22 12.87
N HIS A 57 2.94 12.92 11.63
CA HIS A 57 4.14 13.49 11.01
C HIS A 57 3.71 14.69 10.15
N HIS A 58 3.62 15.87 10.76
CA HIS A 58 3.55 17.15 10.04
C HIS A 58 4.97 17.74 10.02
N PHE A 59 5.59 17.78 8.84
CA PHE A 59 6.85 18.51 8.61
C PHE A 59 6.60 19.55 7.53
N ILE A 60 6.46 20.84 7.90
CA ILE A 60 6.88 22.00 7.09
C ILE A 60 7.31 23.14 8.05
N HIS A 61 8.62 23.45 8.04
CA HIS A 61 9.32 24.71 8.30
C HIS A 61 8.73 25.79 9.25
N SER A 62 9.30 25.95 10.46
CA SER A 62 10.10 27.10 10.95
C SER A 62 10.31 27.03 12.49
N PRO A 63 11.30 27.74 13.08
CA PRO A 63 11.94 27.38 14.35
C PRO A 63 11.25 27.97 15.59
N ILE A 64 11.69 27.48 16.75
CA ILE A 64 11.34 27.90 18.13
C ILE A 64 10.18 27.10 18.74
N SER A 65 10.50 25.96 19.35
CA SER A 65 10.42 25.79 20.81
C SER A 65 10.68 24.32 21.16
N TYR A 66 11.71 24.09 21.98
CA TYR A 66 11.98 22.81 22.64
C TYR A 66 10.75 22.38 23.46
N ILE A 67 10.03 21.36 23.01
CA ILE A 67 9.11 20.59 23.84
C ILE A 67 9.51 19.13 23.72
N ALA A 68 9.89 18.55 24.85
CA ALA A 68 10.39 17.20 24.99
C ALA A 68 9.41 16.15 24.41
N MET A 69 9.90 15.35 23.46
CA MET A 69 9.38 13.99 23.30
C MET A 69 9.73 13.23 24.59
N ASP A 70 8.76 12.70 25.33
CA ASP A 70 8.63 11.24 25.50
C ASP A 70 7.38 10.77 26.28
N GLN A 71 6.23 11.46 26.21
CA GLN A 71 4.96 10.93 26.73
C GLN A 71 4.17 10.13 25.68
N CYS A 72 4.85 9.28 24.91
CA CYS A 72 4.20 8.11 24.30
C CYS A 72 4.26 6.93 25.28
N GLN A 73 3.54 7.05 26.41
CA GLN A 73 3.16 5.87 27.19
C GLN A 73 2.15 5.06 26.38
N ALA A 74 2.66 4.32 25.39
CA ALA A 74 1.88 3.33 24.69
C ALA A 74 1.43 2.28 25.70
N TRP A 75 0.17 2.35 26.10
CA TRP A 75 -0.51 1.32 26.88
C TRP A 75 -0.39 -0.01 26.12
N ARG A 76 0.63 -0.82 26.45
CA ARG A 76 0.81 -2.16 25.90
C ARG A 76 -0.40 -2.97 26.35
N ARG A 77 -1.24 -3.40 25.40
CA ARG A 77 -2.42 -4.22 25.71
C ARG A 77 -1.97 -5.52 26.39
N PRO A 78 -2.61 -5.95 27.48
CA PRO A 78 -2.34 -7.25 28.06
C PRO A 78 -2.63 -8.40 27.09
N CYS A 79 -1.84 -9.47 27.15
CA CYS A 79 -2.11 -10.66 26.36
C CYS A 79 -3.50 -11.23 26.71
N GLY A 80 -4.27 -11.65 25.70
CA GLY A 80 -5.58 -12.28 25.87
C GLY A 80 -6.79 -11.37 26.10
N LEU A 81 -6.68 -10.04 25.95
CA LEU A 81 -7.84 -9.14 26.01
C LEU A 81 -8.34 -8.75 24.61
N LYS A 82 -9.58 -9.18 24.27
CA LYS A 82 -10.28 -8.75 23.04
C LYS A 82 -10.71 -7.27 23.10
N THR A 83 -10.98 -6.74 24.29
CA THR A 83 -11.29 -5.33 24.54
C THR A 83 -10.76 -4.90 25.91
N ILE A 84 -10.39 -3.62 26.06
CA ILE A 84 -10.17 -3.01 27.37
C ILE A 84 -11.54 -2.52 27.83
N ASP A 85 -12.19 -3.22 28.76
CA ASP A 85 -13.44 -2.74 29.36
C ASP A 85 -13.14 -1.54 30.27
N ARG A 86 -13.33 -0.32 29.74
CA ARG A 86 -13.11 0.93 30.47
C ARG A 86 -14.20 1.22 31.51
N ARG A 87 -15.29 0.45 31.58
CA ARG A 87 -16.41 0.73 32.51
C ARG A 87 -16.25 0.06 33.88
N ASN A 88 -15.57 -1.06 33.94
CA ASN A 88 -15.36 -1.80 35.18
C ASN A 88 -13.87 -1.72 35.52
N GLY A 89 -13.49 -0.78 36.40
CA GLY A 89 -12.11 -0.43 36.77
C GLY A 89 -11.26 -1.54 37.42
N ARG A 90 -11.32 -2.78 36.92
CA ARG A 90 -10.25 -3.76 37.14
C ARG A 90 -9.12 -3.42 36.18
N GLU A 91 -8.19 -2.62 36.67
CA GLU A 91 -6.85 -2.56 36.09
C GLU A 91 -6.35 -3.99 35.86
N PRO A 92 -5.86 -4.33 34.66
CA PRO A 92 -5.14 -5.58 34.45
C PRO A 92 -4.00 -5.63 35.47
N ARG A 93 -3.82 -6.78 36.13
CA ARG A 93 -2.75 -7.09 37.11
C ARG A 93 -1.60 -6.09 37.02
N SER A 94 -1.42 -5.31 38.08
CA SER A 94 -0.42 -4.25 38.26
C SER A 94 0.64 -4.18 37.15
N LEU A 95 0.62 -3.09 36.40
CA LEU A 95 1.66 -2.63 35.45
C LEU A 95 3.11 -2.60 36.04
N LYS A 96 3.30 -2.97 37.31
CA LYS A 96 4.59 -3.08 37.99
C LYS A 96 5.48 -4.25 37.49
N GLU A 97 4.95 -5.20 36.72
CA GLU A 97 5.70 -6.41 36.31
C GLU A 97 5.86 -6.63 34.80
N ILE A 98 5.37 -5.73 33.93
CA ILE A 98 5.57 -5.88 32.48
C ILE A 98 6.98 -5.42 32.13
N ARG A 99 7.91 -6.37 31.97
CA ARG A 99 9.29 -6.09 31.59
C ARG A 99 9.34 -5.69 30.12
N TYR A 100 10.30 -4.85 29.76
CA TYR A 100 10.50 -4.29 28.42
C TYR A 100 10.48 -5.34 27.28
N TYR A 101 10.86 -6.60 27.58
CA TYR A 101 10.97 -7.73 26.63
C TYR A 101 9.82 -8.74 26.66
N ASP A 102 8.77 -8.50 27.45
CA ASP A 102 7.62 -9.39 27.54
C ASP A 102 6.78 -9.27 26.26
N ARG A 103 6.63 -10.39 25.56
CA ARG A 103 5.79 -10.54 24.36
C ARG A 103 4.63 -11.48 24.66
N CYS A 104 3.62 -11.45 23.81
CA CYS A 104 2.45 -12.33 23.95
C CYS A 104 2.60 -13.59 23.10
N CYS A 105 2.32 -14.73 23.72
CA CYS A 105 2.11 -16.01 23.07
C CYS A 105 0.69 -16.46 23.39
N ARG A 106 -0.25 -16.23 22.47
CA ARG A 106 -1.70 -16.29 22.75
C ARG A 106 -2.04 -15.39 23.95
N ASP A 107 -2.55 -15.97 25.03
CA ASP A 107 -3.00 -15.27 26.23
C ASP A 107 -1.93 -15.22 27.33
N GLN A 108 -0.72 -15.72 27.05
CA GLN A 108 0.38 -15.81 28.01
C GLN A 108 1.53 -14.87 27.64
N TYR A 109 2.12 -14.23 28.66
CA TYR A 109 3.36 -13.48 28.49
C TYR A 109 4.55 -14.43 28.45
N TYR A 110 5.55 -14.10 27.63
CA TYR A 110 6.83 -14.82 27.61
C TYR A 110 8.00 -13.84 27.44
N ASN A 111 9.15 -14.22 27.99
CA ASN A 111 10.38 -13.46 27.87
C ASN A 111 11.13 -13.86 26.60
N SER A 112 11.06 -13.03 25.58
CA SER A 112 11.69 -13.29 24.30
C SER A 112 13.22 -13.46 24.29
N LYS A 113 13.93 -13.11 25.38
CA LYS A 113 15.37 -13.42 25.52
C LYS A 113 15.64 -14.85 25.95
N ARG A 114 14.66 -15.53 26.55
CA ARG A 114 14.80 -16.88 27.13
C ARG A 114 13.81 -17.89 26.57
N GLN A 115 12.81 -17.43 25.83
CA GLN A 115 11.68 -18.23 25.38
C GLN A 115 11.28 -17.85 23.96
N LEU A 116 10.68 -18.80 23.25
CA LEU A 116 10.05 -18.65 21.94
C LEU A 116 8.57 -18.98 22.05
N CYS A 117 7.76 -18.35 21.21
CA CYS A 117 6.37 -18.73 21.00
C CYS A 117 6.24 -19.52 19.69
N CYS A 118 6.06 -20.83 19.77
CA CYS A 118 5.95 -21.71 18.61
C CYS A 118 4.49 -22.16 18.43
N PHE A 119 3.78 -21.57 17.47
CA PHE A 119 2.33 -21.78 17.25
C PHE A 119 1.49 -21.76 18.54
N GLY A 120 1.83 -20.84 19.43
CA GLY A 120 1.12 -20.62 20.69
C GLY A 120 1.56 -21.50 21.85
N ASN A 121 2.64 -22.28 21.69
CA ASN A 121 3.32 -22.97 22.78
C ASN A 121 4.59 -22.21 23.15
N ILE A 122 4.78 -21.93 24.45
CA ILE A 122 6.00 -21.31 24.96
C ILE A 122 7.06 -22.39 25.16
N VAL A 123 8.22 -22.24 24.53
CA VAL A 123 9.37 -23.16 24.64
C VAL A 123 10.63 -22.40 25.04
N LEU A 124 11.58 -23.06 25.72
CA LEU A 124 12.81 -22.43 26.25
C LEU A 124 13.92 -22.36 25.20
N LEU A 125 14.61 -21.21 25.12
CA LEU A 125 15.86 -21.00 24.39
C LEU A 125 17.01 -21.59 25.19
N GLU A 126 17.58 -22.71 24.73
CA GLU A 126 18.69 -23.39 25.43
C GLU A 126 20.01 -23.20 24.69
N LYS A 127 19.96 -23.20 23.35
CA LYS A 127 21.15 -23.11 22.50
C LYS A 127 21.03 -21.97 21.50
N PRO A 128 22.16 -21.36 21.09
CA PRO A 128 22.19 -20.45 19.96
C PRO A 128 21.63 -21.12 18.70
N GLY A 129 20.74 -20.42 17.99
CA GLY A 129 20.07 -20.94 16.81
C GLY A 129 18.84 -21.82 17.08
N ASP A 130 18.39 -21.93 18.33
CA ASP A 130 17.07 -22.46 18.63
C ASP A 130 15.99 -21.56 18.00
N THR A 131 15.08 -22.16 17.24
CA THR A 131 13.94 -21.48 16.61
C THR A 131 12.73 -22.42 16.51
N CYS A 132 11.60 -21.93 16.00
CA CYS A 132 10.36 -22.70 15.91
C CYS A 132 10.25 -23.48 14.60
N CYS A 133 9.88 -24.76 14.72
CA CYS A 133 9.35 -25.57 13.64
C CYS A 133 7.93 -26.00 14.02
N GLY A 134 6.95 -25.25 13.53
CA GLY A 134 5.56 -25.44 13.95
C GLY A 134 5.37 -25.15 15.44
N SER A 135 4.89 -26.14 16.18
CA SER A 135 4.62 -26.06 17.62
C SER A 135 5.81 -26.44 18.50
N ARG A 136 6.95 -26.83 17.92
CA ARG A 136 8.14 -27.33 18.62
C ARG A 136 9.37 -26.47 18.33
N LYS A 137 10.35 -26.56 19.22
CA LYS A 137 11.69 -25.97 19.04
C LYS A 137 12.57 -26.91 18.22
N TYR A 138 13.45 -26.36 17.40
CA TYR A 138 14.56 -27.07 16.76
C TYR A 138 15.79 -26.14 16.66
N ASN A 139 16.97 -26.71 16.42
CA ASN A 139 18.19 -25.93 16.26
C ASN A 139 18.62 -25.83 14.78
N VAL A 140 18.70 -24.62 14.23
CA VAL A 140 19.02 -24.39 12.80
C VAL A 140 20.40 -24.89 12.35
N HIS A 141 21.32 -25.08 13.30
CA HIS A 141 22.67 -25.54 13.02
C HIS A 141 22.72 -27.06 12.84
N THR A 142 21.89 -27.82 13.57
CA THR A 142 21.93 -29.29 13.61
C THR A 142 20.72 -29.97 12.96
N GLU A 143 19.65 -29.21 12.74
CA GLU A 143 18.35 -29.74 12.32
C GLU A 143 17.73 -28.86 11.20
N LEU A 144 16.74 -29.43 10.52
CA LEU A 144 15.96 -28.80 9.47
C LEU A 144 14.49 -28.80 9.86
N CYS A 145 13.77 -27.73 9.53
CA CYS A 145 12.31 -27.70 9.59
C CYS A 145 11.74 -27.87 8.18
N CYS A 146 11.22 -29.06 7.88
CA CYS A 146 10.58 -29.37 6.60
C CYS A 146 9.07 -29.55 6.83
N GLU A 147 8.25 -28.64 6.32
CA GLU A 147 6.77 -28.69 6.44
C GLU A 147 6.32 -28.94 7.90
N PHE A 148 6.82 -28.09 8.81
CA PHE A 148 6.57 -28.17 10.26
C PHE A 148 7.07 -29.44 10.97
N THR A 149 7.84 -30.29 10.26
CA THR A 149 8.48 -31.48 10.82
C THR A 149 9.98 -31.26 10.99
N VAL A 150 10.49 -31.57 12.17
CA VAL A 150 11.93 -31.50 12.46
C VAL A 150 12.63 -32.73 11.87
N LYS A 151 13.69 -32.51 11.09
CA LYS A 151 14.55 -33.53 10.51
C LYS A 151 16.00 -33.27 10.91
N LYS A 152 16.83 -34.33 11.00
CA LYS A 152 18.27 -34.17 11.25
C LYS A 152 18.94 -33.56 10.02
N LYS A 153 19.81 -32.57 10.25
CA LYS A 153 20.63 -32.00 9.19
C LYS A 153 21.86 -32.87 8.99
N THR A 154 22.11 -33.30 7.77
CA THR A 154 23.29 -34.08 7.39
C THR A 154 23.99 -33.42 6.21
N VAL A 155 25.16 -33.94 5.84
CA VAL A 155 25.90 -33.47 4.66
C VAL A 155 25.08 -33.65 3.37
N SER A 156 24.26 -34.71 3.28
CA SER A 156 23.40 -35.03 2.14
C SER A 156 21.95 -34.56 2.28
N GLN A 157 21.58 -33.98 3.43
CA GLN A 157 20.24 -33.47 3.73
C GLN A 157 20.38 -32.15 4.48
N ASN A 158 20.51 -31.06 3.74
CA ASN A 158 20.81 -29.73 4.27
C ASN A 158 19.81 -28.64 3.84
N ALA A 159 18.80 -28.99 3.05
CA ALA A 159 17.67 -28.13 2.66
C ALA A 159 16.36 -28.95 2.56
N CYS A 160 15.20 -28.28 2.50
CA CYS A 160 13.89 -28.92 2.42
C CYS A 160 13.13 -28.51 1.15
N CYS A 161 12.40 -29.44 0.55
CA CYS A 161 11.41 -29.22 -0.48
C CYS A 161 10.08 -29.80 0.01
N GLY A 162 9.20 -28.94 0.53
CA GLY A 162 8.07 -29.42 1.36
C GLY A 162 8.59 -30.21 2.57
N ALA A 163 7.98 -31.36 2.85
CA ALA A 163 8.41 -32.30 3.88
C ALA A 163 9.73 -33.06 3.57
N VAL A 164 10.25 -32.99 2.35
CA VAL A 164 11.37 -33.83 1.88
C VAL A 164 12.71 -33.11 2.05
N PRO A 165 13.64 -33.60 2.88
CA PRO A 165 14.98 -33.06 2.96
C PRO A 165 15.86 -33.53 1.79
N TYR A 166 16.75 -32.67 1.28
CA TYR A 166 17.61 -32.96 0.12
C TYR A 166 19.01 -32.30 0.21
N ASP A 167 19.94 -32.75 -0.64
CA ASP A 167 21.28 -32.15 -0.79
C ASP A 167 21.22 -30.92 -1.72
N SER A 168 21.24 -29.73 -1.14
CA SER A 168 21.24 -28.45 -1.86
C SER A 168 22.46 -28.21 -2.75
N ARG A 169 23.51 -29.01 -2.62
CA ARG A 169 24.68 -28.92 -3.51
C ARG A 169 24.41 -29.59 -4.85
N ARG A 170 23.54 -30.61 -4.89
CA ARG A 170 23.25 -31.44 -6.08
C ARG A 170 21.84 -31.21 -6.64
N TYR A 171 20.89 -30.83 -5.80
CA TYR A 171 19.48 -30.69 -6.17
C TYR A 171 18.93 -29.32 -5.78
N THR A 172 17.77 -28.97 -6.32
CA THR A 172 16.98 -27.78 -5.98
C THR A 172 15.50 -28.17 -5.83
N CYS A 173 14.74 -27.40 -5.05
CA CYS A 173 13.29 -27.54 -5.01
C CYS A 173 12.62 -26.71 -6.12
N CYS A 174 11.87 -27.36 -6.99
CA CYS A 174 11.13 -26.72 -8.08
C CYS A 174 9.67 -27.18 -8.05
N GLY A 175 8.75 -26.26 -7.75
CA GLY A 175 7.31 -26.57 -7.68
C GLY A 175 6.96 -27.67 -6.66
N GLY A 176 7.69 -27.76 -5.54
CA GLY A 176 7.52 -28.81 -4.54
C GLY A 176 8.18 -30.15 -4.88
N THR A 177 8.86 -30.25 -6.03
CA THR A 177 9.61 -31.44 -6.44
C THR A 177 11.12 -31.21 -6.35
N VAL A 178 11.87 -32.19 -5.84
CA VAL A 178 13.34 -32.15 -5.82
C VAL A 178 13.88 -32.51 -7.20
N THR A 179 14.59 -31.59 -7.85
CA THR A 179 15.16 -31.78 -9.20
C THR A 179 16.68 -31.55 -9.20
N PRO A 180 17.46 -32.22 -10.07
CA PRO A 180 18.90 -31.98 -10.19
C PRO A 180 19.21 -30.53 -10.53
N ARG A 181 20.31 -29.98 -10.03
CA ARG A 181 20.72 -28.62 -10.40
C ARG A 181 21.10 -28.56 -11.88
N ALA A 182 20.66 -27.51 -12.56
CA ALA A 182 21.07 -27.20 -13.93
C ALA A 182 22.50 -26.64 -13.98
N SER A 183 22.97 -26.03 -12.88
CA SER A 183 24.30 -25.44 -12.78
C SER A 183 24.87 -25.52 -11.36
N SER A 184 26.20 -25.61 -11.27
CA SER A 184 26.95 -25.57 -10.00
C SER A 184 26.79 -24.22 -9.27
N HIS A 185 26.44 -23.16 -9.98
CA HIS A 185 26.19 -21.84 -9.41
C HIS A 185 24.74 -21.69 -8.93
N GLN A 186 24.54 -21.26 -7.68
CA GLN A 186 23.21 -21.25 -7.05
C GLN A 186 22.20 -20.37 -7.80
N HIS A 187 22.63 -19.19 -8.28
CA HIS A 187 21.80 -18.23 -9.01
C HIS A 187 21.43 -18.68 -10.44
N LEU A 188 21.92 -19.82 -10.91
CA LEU A 188 21.69 -20.37 -12.25
C LEU A 188 20.77 -21.60 -12.23
N ASN A 189 19.90 -21.72 -11.23
CA ASN A 189 18.98 -22.85 -11.06
C ASN A 189 17.54 -22.36 -11.00
N SER A 190 17.03 -21.82 -12.11
CA SER A 190 15.65 -21.36 -12.25
C SER A 190 14.68 -22.53 -12.37
N CYS A 191 13.40 -22.32 -12.06
CA CYS A 191 12.38 -23.38 -12.00
C CYS A 191 11.22 -23.15 -12.98
N CYS A 192 10.85 -24.20 -13.71
CA CYS A 192 9.74 -24.27 -14.65
C CYS A 192 9.19 -25.70 -14.72
N GLY A 193 8.74 -26.24 -13.58
CA GLY A 193 8.45 -27.67 -13.40
C GLY A 193 9.71 -28.55 -13.33
N LYS A 194 10.76 -28.18 -14.08
CA LYS A 194 12.13 -28.65 -13.95
C LYS A 194 13.09 -27.47 -13.79
N THR A 195 14.29 -27.77 -13.33
CA THR A 195 15.39 -26.82 -13.21
C THR A 195 16.03 -26.52 -14.57
N TYR A 196 16.44 -25.27 -14.78
CA TYR A 196 17.12 -24.83 -15.99
C TYR A 196 18.11 -23.69 -15.73
N ASP A 197 19.07 -23.50 -16.63
CA ASP A 197 20.04 -22.40 -16.54
C ASP A 197 19.47 -21.13 -17.23
N PRO A 198 19.19 -20.05 -16.48
CA PRO A 198 18.66 -18.82 -17.05
C PRO A 198 19.63 -18.06 -17.98
N ARG A 199 20.90 -18.47 -18.09
CA ARG A 199 21.86 -17.89 -19.05
C ARG A 199 21.61 -18.36 -20.47
N SER A 200 21.15 -19.60 -20.64
CA SER A 200 21.02 -20.25 -21.95
C SER A 200 19.61 -20.74 -22.24
N GLN A 201 18.69 -20.61 -21.28
CA GLN A 201 17.32 -21.10 -21.41
C GLN A 201 16.32 -20.14 -20.75
N VAL A 202 15.08 -20.20 -21.21
CA VAL A 202 13.95 -19.43 -20.67
C VAL A 202 12.72 -20.33 -20.52
N CYS A 203 11.84 -20.02 -19.58
CA CYS A 203 10.56 -20.71 -19.38
C CYS A 203 9.41 -19.87 -19.93
N CYS A 204 8.77 -20.31 -21.01
CA CYS A 204 7.59 -19.66 -21.58
C CYS A 204 6.42 -20.64 -21.63
N GLY A 205 5.25 -20.22 -21.13
CA GLY A 205 4.06 -21.08 -21.10
C GLY A 205 4.28 -22.44 -20.41
N GLY A 206 5.15 -22.51 -19.41
CA GLY A 206 5.50 -23.76 -18.71
C GLY A 206 6.46 -24.69 -19.45
N LYS A 207 7.03 -24.25 -20.59
CA LYS A 207 8.03 -25.01 -21.36
C LYS A 207 9.40 -24.32 -21.28
N ILE A 208 10.43 -25.12 -21.03
CA ILE A 208 11.83 -24.66 -21.05
C ILE A 208 12.31 -24.68 -22.50
N VAL A 209 12.82 -23.55 -22.98
CA VAL A 209 13.32 -23.37 -24.35
C VAL A 209 14.76 -22.88 -24.29
N SER A 210 15.65 -23.49 -25.08
CA SER A 210 17.04 -23.07 -25.21
C SER A 210 17.17 -21.84 -26.11
N THR A 211 17.96 -20.87 -25.68
CA THR A 211 18.12 -19.55 -26.31
C THR A 211 19.59 -19.15 -26.53
N PRO A 212 20.48 -20.04 -27.01
CA PRO A 212 21.91 -19.71 -27.16
C PRO A 212 22.17 -18.59 -28.17
N SER A 213 21.28 -18.43 -29.16
CA SER A 213 21.40 -17.44 -30.23
C SER A 213 20.60 -16.16 -30.00
N ILE A 214 19.93 -16.02 -28.85
CA ILE A 214 19.08 -14.85 -28.53
C ILE A 214 19.81 -14.01 -27.49
N SER A 215 20.04 -12.74 -27.82
CA SER A 215 20.84 -11.85 -26.97
C SER A 215 20.11 -11.41 -25.70
N SER A 216 18.79 -11.22 -25.78
CA SER A 216 17.95 -10.83 -24.65
C SER A 216 16.62 -11.58 -24.68
N PRO A 217 16.61 -12.89 -24.36
CA PRO A 217 15.42 -13.73 -24.45
C PRO A 217 14.34 -13.29 -23.46
N ALA A 218 13.10 -13.30 -23.91
CA ALA A 218 11.90 -13.09 -23.10
C ALA A 218 10.71 -13.89 -23.65
N CYS A 219 9.63 -13.92 -22.88
CA CYS A 219 8.40 -14.63 -23.24
C CYS A 219 7.27 -13.67 -23.59
N CYS A 220 6.55 -13.99 -24.67
CA CYS A 220 5.26 -13.41 -25.01
C CYS A 220 4.24 -14.54 -25.05
N GLY A 221 3.51 -14.74 -23.95
CA GLY A 221 2.76 -15.97 -23.72
C GLY A 221 3.68 -17.20 -23.72
N SER A 222 3.46 -18.11 -24.67
CA SER A 222 4.27 -19.32 -24.84
C SER A 222 5.44 -19.16 -25.83
N ASN A 223 5.54 -18.03 -26.52
CA ASN A 223 6.56 -17.79 -27.53
C ASN A 223 7.79 -17.09 -26.95
N VAL A 224 8.98 -17.54 -27.34
CA VAL A 224 10.24 -16.86 -27.02
C VAL A 224 10.52 -15.79 -28.06
N TYR A 225 11.01 -14.63 -27.63
CA TYR A 225 11.43 -13.54 -28.52
C TYR A 225 12.69 -12.83 -28.00
N ASP A 226 13.39 -12.10 -28.88
CA ASP A 226 14.50 -11.22 -28.49
C ASP A 226 13.97 -9.82 -28.13
N ARG A 227 14.17 -9.38 -26.88
CA ARG A 227 13.79 -8.02 -26.44
C ARG A 227 14.49 -6.91 -27.19
N ASN A 228 15.62 -7.19 -27.85
CA ASN A 228 16.31 -6.19 -28.65
C ASN A 228 15.65 -6.00 -30.02
N GLN A 229 14.95 -7.01 -30.54
CA GLN A 229 14.34 -7.01 -31.86
C GLN A 229 12.82 -6.83 -31.84
N GLN A 230 12.14 -7.28 -30.78
CA GLN A 230 10.68 -7.32 -30.72
C GLN A 230 10.15 -6.80 -29.37
N ILE A 231 8.86 -6.49 -29.34
CA ILE A 231 8.10 -6.11 -28.14
C ILE A 231 6.83 -6.95 -28.04
N CYS A 232 6.45 -7.34 -26.83
CA CYS A 232 5.22 -8.07 -26.55
C CYS A 232 4.18 -7.15 -25.91
N CYS A 233 3.02 -6.99 -26.53
CA CYS A 233 1.90 -6.22 -26.03
C CYS A 233 0.65 -7.10 -25.92
N SER A 234 0.21 -7.39 -24.70
CA SER A 234 -0.95 -8.26 -24.42
C SER A 234 -0.91 -9.60 -25.17
N ASN A 235 0.24 -10.31 -25.10
CA ASN A 235 0.52 -11.57 -25.80
C ASN A 235 0.62 -11.50 -27.33
N VAL A 236 0.67 -10.30 -27.92
CA VAL A 236 0.94 -10.11 -29.35
C VAL A 236 2.37 -9.59 -29.52
N LEU A 237 3.13 -10.22 -30.42
CA LEU A 237 4.49 -9.82 -30.76
C LEU A 237 4.50 -8.80 -31.90
N PHE A 238 5.38 -7.82 -31.78
CA PHE A 238 5.62 -6.80 -32.79
C PHE A 238 7.12 -6.59 -32.98
N ASP A 239 7.55 -6.42 -34.23
CA ASP A 239 8.92 -6.06 -34.52
C ASP A 239 9.20 -4.61 -34.13
N LYS A 240 10.36 -4.39 -33.50
CA LYS A 240 10.86 -3.04 -33.25
C LYS A 240 11.35 -2.44 -34.58
N PRO A 241 11.09 -1.14 -34.82
CA PRO A 241 11.63 -0.47 -35.99
C PRO A 241 13.17 -0.58 -36.01
N LYS A 242 13.73 -1.02 -37.12
CA LYS A 242 15.17 -1.04 -37.37
C LYS A 242 15.63 0.39 -37.66
N ASN A 243 15.84 1.21 -36.64
CA ASN A 243 16.26 2.60 -36.86
C ASN A 243 17.32 3.03 -35.81
N PRO A 244 18.50 3.55 -36.24
CA PRO A 244 19.58 3.96 -35.33
C PRO A 244 19.22 5.09 -34.35
N SER A 245 18.11 5.80 -34.56
CA SER A 245 17.77 7.03 -33.83
C SER A 245 17.17 6.84 -32.42
N GLY A 246 17.28 5.66 -31.81
CA GLY A 246 16.83 5.43 -30.42
C GLY A 246 15.31 5.58 -30.20
N ILE A 247 14.50 5.31 -31.24
CA ILE A 247 13.04 5.38 -31.16
C ILE A 247 12.55 4.38 -30.11
N GLN A 248 11.99 4.89 -29.02
CA GLN A 248 11.41 4.08 -27.96
C GLN A 248 9.97 3.70 -28.31
N VAL A 249 9.69 2.40 -28.33
CA VAL A 249 8.34 1.85 -28.48
C VAL A 249 7.82 1.33 -27.14
N GLY A 250 6.52 1.44 -26.93
CA GLY A 250 5.82 0.92 -25.76
C GLY A 250 4.49 0.28 -26.14
N CYS A 251 3.77 -0.27 -25.16
CA CYS A 251 2.49 -0.90 -25.36
C CYS A 251 1.31 -0.02 -24.94
N CYS A 252 0.22 -0.10 -25.68
CA CYS A 252 -1.09 0.40 -25.30
C CYS A 252 -2.13 -0.70 -25.57
N GLY A 253 -2.44 -1.49 -24.55
CA GLY A 253 -3.22 -2.71 -24.71
C GLY A 253 -2.49 -3.71 -25.61
N SER A 254 -3.15 -4.15 -26.69
CA SER A 254 -2.59 -5.04 -27.71
C SER A 254 -1.92 -4.30 -28.87
N ASN A 255 -1.78 -2.96 -28.79
CA ASN A 255 -1.14 -2.16 -29.84
C ASN A 255 0.23 -1.64 -29.39
N ILE A 256 1.09 -1.38 -30.36
CA ILE A 256 2.36 -0.65 -30.16
C ILE A 256 2.15 0.86 -30.27
N MET A 257 2.98 1.62 -29.58
CA MET A 257 3.02 3.08 -29.68
C MET A 257 4.45 3.60 -29.63
N PHE A 258 4.70 4.71 -30.34
CA PHE A 258 5.96 5.44 -30.31
C PHE A 258 5.96 6.43 -29.16
N THR A 259 6.74 6.16 -28.10
CA THR A 259 6.69 6.96 -26.87
C THR A 259 7.22 8.38 -27.06
N SER A 260 7.88 8.69 -28.18
CA SER A 260 8.33 10.04 -28.53
C SER A 260 7.14 10.99 -28.80
N HIS A 261 6.15 10.55 -29.57
CA HIS A 261 5.03 11.41 -30.02
C HIS A 261 3.65 10.81 -29.75
N GLN A 262 3.56 9.67 -29.07
CA GLN A 262 2.30 9.01 -28.72
C GLN A 262 2.28 8.64 -27.24
N MET A 263 1.06 8.46 -26.71
CA MET A 263 0.79 8.00 -25.37
C MET A 263 -0.48 7.13 -25.34
N CYS A 264 -0.68 6.40 -24.25
CA CYS A 264 -1.83 5.53 -24.07
C CYS A 264 -2.85 6.18 -23.14
N CYS A 265 -4.05 6.48 -23.64
CA CYS A 265 -5.15 7.03 -22.84
C CYS A 265 -6.37 6.10 -22.95
N ALA A 266 -6.83 5.58 -21.80
CA ALA A 266 -7.96 4.65 -21.73
C ALA A 266 -7.86 3.48 -22.74
N GLY A 267 -6.66 2.89 -22.88
CA GLY A 267 -6.41 1.76 -23.78
C GLY A 267 -6.31 2.12 -25.27
N LYS A 268 -6.37 3.41 -25.63
CA LYS A 268 -6.20 3.88 -27.01
C LYS A 268 -4.89 4.65 -27.18
N VAL A 269 -4.22 4.41 -28.30
CA VAL A 269 -3.04 5.17 -28.71
C VAL A 269 -3.50 6.54 -29.19
N VAL A 270 -2.96 7.59 -28.58
CA VAL A 270 -3.26 8.99 -28.92
C VAL A 270 -1.96 9.77 -29.09
N GLY A 271 -1.97 10.79 -29.95
CA GLY A 271 -0.83 11.65 -30.19
C GLY A 271 -0.55 12.59 -29.02
N LYS A 272 0.73 12.83 -28.73
CA LYS A 272 1.18 13.91 -27.84
C LYS A 272 1.11 15.23 -28.62
N PRO A 273 0.41 16.26 -28.10
CA PRO A 273 0.41 17.57 -28.74
C PRO A 273 1.82 18.16 -28.83
N GLN A 274 2.14 18.82 -29.94
CA GLN A 274 3.42 19.52 -30.09
C GLN A 274 3.52 20.68 -29.07
N GLY A 275 4.70 20.88 -28.50
CA GLY A 275 4.96 21.96 -27.53
C GLY A 275 4.46 21.70 -26.09
N VAL A 276 3.83 20.57 -25.81
CA VAL A 276 3.34 20.24 -24.46
C VAL A 276 4.38 19.39 -23.72
N GLN A 277 5.00 19.95 -22.67
CA GLN A 277 6.05 19.25 -21.91
C GLN A 277 5.52 18.11 -21.04
N ASN A 278 4.29 18.22 -20.51
CA ASN A 278 3.72 17.23 -19.59
C ASN A 278 2.26 16.87 -19.96
N PRO A 279 2.04 16.19 -21.09
CA PRO A 279 0.71 15.78 -21.52
C PRO A 279 0.15 14.70 -20.58
N ARG A 280 -1.13 14.81 -20.23
CA ARG A 280 -1.86 13.89 -19.34
C ARG A 280 -3.16 13.44 -20.00
N CYS A 281 -3.68 12.29 -19.55
CA CYS A 281 -4.95 11.76 -20.04
C CYS A 281 -6.12 12.20 -19.16
N CYS A 282 -7.22 12.59 -19.80
CA CYS A 282 -8.55 12.72 -19.21
C CYS A 282 -9.49 11.81 -19.99
N GLY A 283 -9.72 10.60 -19.50
CA GLY A 283 -10.35 9.54 -20.29
C GLY A 283 -9.50 9.21 -21.53
N ASN A 284 -10.08 9.39 -22.73
CA ASN A 284 -9.41 9.19 -24.02
C ASN A 284 -8.81 10.48 -24.62
N ARG A 285 -8.87 11.61 -23.92
CA ARG A 285 -8.33 12.90 -24.39
C ARG A 285 -7.00 13.21 -23.74
N VAL A 286 -6.11 13.85 -24.50
CA VAL A 286 -4.85 14.39 -23.98
C VAL A 286 -5.05 15.87 -23.63
N TYR A 287 -4.48 16.29 -22.51
CA TYR A 287 -4.49 17.68 -22.07
C TYR A 287 -3.12 18.10 -21.53
N ASP A 288 -2.85 19.41 -21.55
CA ASP A 288 -1.63 19.97 -20.98
C ASP A 288 -1.82 20.25 -19.47
N SER A 289 -1.14 19.49 -18.62
CA SER A 289 -1.21 19.70 -17.16
C SER A 289 -0.60 21.02 -16.68
N GLN A 290 0.11 21.75 -17.55
CA GLN A 290 0.57 23.10 -17.23
C GLN A 290 -0.54 24.15 -17.31
N THR A 291 -1.63 23.92 -18.03
CA THR A 291 -2.69 24.91 -18.23
C THR A 291 -4.10 24.36 -17.96
N GLN A 292 -4.24 23.05 -17.93
CA GLN A 292 -5.52 22.35 -17.86
C GLN A 292 -5.53 21.27 -16.77
N VAL A 293 -6.74 20.87 -16.37
CA VAL A 293 -7.02 19.85 -15.36
C VAL A 293 -8.19 18.98 -15.83
N CYS A 294 -8.20 17.70 -15.42
CA CYS A 294 -9.30 16.78 -15.70
C CYS A 294 -10.28 16.74 -14.53
N CYS A 295 -11.52 17.18 -14.74
CA CYS A 295 -12.59 17.17 -13.75
C CYS A 295 -13.74 16.29 -14.26
N SER A 296 -14.02 15.18 -13.58
CA SER A 296 -15.10 14.26 -13.94
C SER A 296 -15.09 13.84 -15.42
N ASN A 297 -13.92 13.40 -15.91
CA ASN A 297 -13.67 13.05 -17.33
C ASN A 297 -13.83 14.19 -18.34
N ARG A 298 -13.84 15.45 -17.90
CA ARG A 298 -13.82 16.63 -18.78
C ARG A 298 -12.54 17.43 -18.55
N VAL A 299 -11.88 17.80 -19.64
CA VAL A 299 -10.72 18.71 -19.60
C VAL A 299 -11.25 20.13 -19.40
N SER A 300 -10.68 20.85 -18.45
CA SER A 300 -11.02 22.24 -18.13
C SER A 300 -9.74 23.05 -17.91
N ASN A 301 -9.77 24.35 -18.24
CA ASN A 301 -8.63 25.24 -17.98
C ASN A 301 -8.46 25.48 -16.49
N GLY A 302 -7.25 25.40 -15.98
CA GLY A 302 -6.95 25.51 -14.55
C GLY A 302 -5.97 24.44 -14.06
N LYS A 303 -5.70 24.44 -12.76
CA LYS A 303 -4.76 23.52 -12.10
C LYS A 303 -5.43 22.52 -11.18
N VAL A 304 -6.58 22.90 -10.62
CA VAL A 304 -7.32 22.12 -9.63
C VAL A 304 -8.81 22.16 -10.00
N CYS A 305 -9.54 21.09 -9.65
CA CYS A 305 -10.97 21.02 -9.89
C CYS A 305 -11.78 21.66 -8.75
N CYS A 306 -12.81 22.39 -9.13
CA CYS A 306 -13.92 22.81 -8.27
C CYS A 306 -15.20 22.22 -8.86
N GLY A 307 -15.64 21.06 -8.35
CA GLY A 307 -16.66 20.25 -9.03
C GLY A 307 -16.17 19.83 -10.42
N ASN A 308 -16.89 20.23 -11.47
CA ASN A 308 -16.58 19.89 -12.86
C ASN A 308 -15.79 20.98 -13.62
N VAL A 309 -15.39 22.05 -12.93
CA VAL A 309 -14.72 23.21 -13.52
C VAL A 309 -13.28 23.30 -13.00
N GLY A 310 -12.33 23.56 -13.87
CA GLY A 310 -10.95 23.85 -13.51
C GLY A 310 -10.79 25.29 -13.05
N TYR A 311 -9.91 25.52 -12.07
CA TYR A 311 -9.53 26.86 -11.66
C TYR A 311 -8.05 26.95 -11.29
N ASN A 312 -7.51 28.17 -11.29
CA ASN A 312 -6.17 28.44 -10.80
C ASN A 312 -6.22 28.79 -9.31
N PRO A 313 -5.67 27.96 -8.41
CA PRO A 313 -5.72 28.20 -6.96
C PRO A 313 -4.89 29.41 -6.51
N LEU A 314 -4.02 29.97 -7.37
CA LEU A 314 -3.27 31.19 -7.08
C LEU A 314 -4.10 32.46 -7.25
N THR A 315 -5.19 32.42 -8.03
CA THR A 315 -6.00 33.60 -8.36
C THR A 315 -7.48 33.43 -8.03
N HIS A 316 -7.93 32.19 -7.80
CA HIS A 316 -9.32 31.87 -7.53
C HIS A 316 -9.42 30.90 -6.35
N SER A 317 -10.59 30.89 -5.70
CA SER A 317 -10.92 29.95 -4.65
C SER A 317 -12.16 29.13 -5.03
N CYS A 318 -12.26 27.90 -4.51
CA CYS A 318 -13.41 27.00 -4.71
C CYS A 318 -14.27 26.91 -3.44
N CYS A 319 -15.59 27.07 -3.58
CA CYS A 319 -16.53 26.80 -2.50
C CYS A 319 -17.82 26.19 -3.08
N GLY A 320 -18.20 24.99 -2.62
CA GLY A 320 -19.43 24.32 -3.05
C GLY A 320 -19.60 24.18 -4.58
N SER A 321 -18.52 23.87 -5.30
CA SER A 321 -18.45 23.79 -6.78
C SER A 321 -18.55 25.13 -7.53
N MET A 322 -18.43 26.26 -6.83
CA MET A 322 -18.37 27.60 -7.41
C MET A 322 -16.95 28.18 -7.33
N VAL A 323 -16.47 28.75 -8.44
CA VAL A 323 -15.14 29.36 -8.56
C VAL A 323 -15.28 30.88 -8.53
N ILE A 324 -14.52 31.56 -7.67
CA ILE A 324 -14.58 33.03 -7.53
C ILE A 324 -13.20 33.64 -7.73
N LYS A 325 -13.14 34.78 -8.44
CA LYS A 325 -11.93 35.59 -8.64
C LYS A 325 -11.50 36.25 -7.33
N GLY A 326 -10.24 36.08 -6.97
CA GLY A 326 -9.65 36.55 -5.72
C GLY A 326 -9.06 35.38 -4.93
N SER A 327 -7.74 35.39 -4.75
CA SER A 327 -7.00 34.51 -3.84
C SER A 327 -7.20 34.94 -2.38
N SER A 328 -8.41 35.34 -1.99
CA SER A 328 -8.79 35.97 -0.69
C SER A 328 -8.60 35.06 0.55
N LEU A 329 -7.63 34.15 0.50
CA LEU A 329 -7.01 33.45 1.61
C LEU A 329 -5.52 33.81 1.83
N SER A 330 -4.89 34.62 0.97
CA SER A 330 -3.54 35.15 1.23
C SER A 330 -3.33 36.53 0.60
N THR A 331 -3.78 37.57 1.31
CA THR A 331 -3.00 38.80 1.38
C THR A 331 -2.51 38.94 2.81
N VAL A 332 -1.23 39.24 2.97
CA VAL A 332 -0.55 39.48 4.25
C VAL A 332 -1.30 40.53 5.11
N HIS A 333 -2.20 41.32 4.50
CA HIS A 333 -3.05 42.34 5.14
C HIS A 333 -4.56 42.23 4.80
N GLY A 334 -5.11 41.04 4.45
CA GLY A 334 -6.52 40.89 4.07
C GLY A 334 -7.34 39.85 4.86
N PRO A 335 -8.69 39.88 4.77
CA PRO A 335 -9.56 38.91 5.45
C PRO A 335 -9.32 37.48 5.00
N GLN A 336 -9.08 36.55 5.94
CA GLN A 336 -9.04 35.11 5.71
C GLN A 336 -10.46 34.57 5.47
N ARG A 337 -11.00 34.69 4.24
CA ARG A 337 -12.36 34.20 3.93
C ARG A 337 -12.42 32.66 3.95
N LYS A 338 -13.39 32.08 4.68
CA LYS A 338 -13.66 30.64 4.75
C LYS A 338 -14.86 30.26 3.88
N CYS A 339 -14.98 28.99 3.52
CA CYS A 339 -16.11 28.47 2.74
C CYS A 339 -17.24 28.01 3.67
N CYS A 340 -18.48 28.35 3.30
CA CYS A 340 -19.71 27.88 3.91
C CYS A 340 -20.72 27.45 2.84
N GLY A 341 -20.93 26.15 2.67
CA GLY A 341 -21.79 25.64 1.60
C GLY A 341 -21.26 26.05 0.21
N ARG A 342 -21.92 27.02 -0.43
CA ARG A 342 -21.54 27.58 -1.75
C ARG A 342 -21.05 29.04 -1.67
N THR A 343 -20.98 29.63 -0.49
CA THR A 343 -20.61 31.04 -0.28
C THR A 343 -19.34 31.17 0.57
N PHE A 344 -18.62 32.26 0.39
CA PHE A 344 -17.50 32.60 1.26
C PHE A 344 -17.97 33.53 2.37
N TYR A 345 -17.34 33.41 3.54
CA TYR A 345 -17.60 34.27 4.69
C TYR A 345 -16.29 34.67 5.39
N ASP A 346 -16.24 35.87 5.95
CA ASP A 346 -15.17 36.34 6.82
C ASP A 346 -15.45 35.86 8.26
N PRO A 347 -14.71 34.88 8.79
CA PRO A 347 -14.93 34.35 10.13
C PRO A 347 -14.69 35.39 11.25
N ARG A 348 -14.18 36.59 10.92
CA ARG A 348 -14.09 37.70 11.88
C ARG A 348 -15.45 38.32 12.18
N PHE A 349 -16.34 38.39 11.19
CA PHE A 349 -17.61 39.11 11.25
C PHE A 349 -18.84 38.24 10.98
N GLU A 350 -18.65 37.08 10.35
CA GLU A 350 -19.70 36.23 9.79
C GLU A 350 -19.55 34.78 10.30
N ASP A 351 -20.64 34.01 10.19
CA ASP A 351 -20.76 32.66 10.74
C ASP A 351 -21.18 31.65 9.66
N CYS A 352 -20.87 30.36 9.87
CA CYS A 352 -21.31 29.27 9.00
C CYS A 352 -21.96 28.14 9.80
N CYS A 353 -23.26 27.97 9.64
CA CYS A 353 -24.06 27.03 10.44
C CYS A 353 -24.68 25.98 9.53
N HIS A 354 -24.35 24.70 9.71
CA HIS A 354 -24.88 23.60 8.90
C HIS A 354 -24.76 23.82 7.37
N GLY A 355 -23.69 24.48 6.92
CA GLY A 355 -23.48 24.80 5.51
C GLY A 355 -24.30 25.99 4.98
N ARG A 356 -25.00 26.73 5.85
CA ARG A 356 -25.64 28.01 5.56
C ARG A 356 -24.85 29.16 6.18
N TYR A 357 -24.59 30.17 5.37
CA TYR A 357 -23.92 31.40 5.77
C TYR A 357 -24.86 32.28 6.59
N SER A 358 -24.34 32.88 7.67
CA SER A 358 -25.01 33.95 8.42
C SER A 358 -24.14 35.20 8.45
N ARG A 359 -24.76 36.36 8.19
CA ARG A 359 -24.07 37.65 8.10
C ARG A 359 -23.49 38.11 9.42
N ARG A 360 -24.00 37.63 10.56
CA ARG A 360 -23.56 38.08 11.89
C ARG A 360 -22.96 36.94 12.69
N ARG A 361 -21.72 37.15 13.14
CA ARG A 361 -21.01 36.22 14.03
C ARG A 361 -21.74 36.04 15.36
N GLY A 362 -21.83 34.80 15.83
CA GLY A 362 -22.53 34.40 17.06
C GLY A 362 -23.93 33.79 16.83
N CYS A 363 -24.40 33.70 15.59
CA CYS A 363 -25.73 33.16 15.26
C CYS A 363 -25.75 31.63 15.11
N CYS A 364 -24.60 30.95 15.04
CA CYS A 364 -24.54 29.47 14.93
C CYS A 364 -24.75 28.69 16.22
N TYR A 365 -24.74 29.34 17.39
CA TYR A 365 -24.94 28.68 18.66
C TYR A 365 -26.30 29.06 19.23
N ASN A 366 -27.19 28.09 19.39
CA ASN A 366 -28.44 28.29 20.10
C ASN A 366 -28.47 27.49 21.42
N ASN A 367 -28.86 28.24 22.46
CA ASN A 367 -29.60 27.88 23.67
C ASN A 367 -28.94 27.45 24.98
N ASN A 368 -27.70 26.95 25.08
CA ASN A 368 -27.23 26.41 26.38
C ASN A 368 -26.07 27.15 27.07
N GLN A 369 -25.52 28.23 26.49
CA GLN A 369 -24.46 29.03 27.14
C GLN A 369 -24.82 30.50 27.40
N TRP A 370 -25.94 30.97 26.85
CA TRP A 370 -26.43 32.32 27.13
C TRP A 370 -27.58 32.20 28.13
N GLY A 371 -27.20 32.08 29.41
CA GLY A 371 -28.13 31.89 30.52
C GLY A 371 -29.16 33.01 30.72
N ASP A 372 -29.15 34.10 29.93
CA ASP A 372 -30.16 35.15 30.10
C ASP A 372 -30.33 36.14 28.91
N SER A 373 -30.26 35.70 27.64
CA SER A 373 -30.41 36.69 26.53
C SER A 373 -31.08 36.19 25.25
N ARG A 374 -32.27 35.58 25.36
CA ARG A 374 -33.14 35.35 24.18
C ARG A 374 -33.46 36.65 23.42
N GLN A 375 -33.52 37.80 24.11
CA GLN A 375 -33.72 39.11 23.48
C GLN A 375 -32.52 39.56 22.63
N LYS A 376 -31.28 39.48 23.14
CA LYS A 376 -30.07 39.84 22.35
C LYS A 376 -29.92 38.95 21.12
N PHE A 377 -30.18 37.64 21.23
CA PHE A 377 -30.15 36.74 20.08
C PHE A 377 -31.19 37.14 19.02
N ARG A 378 -32.44 37.40 19.43
CA ARG A 378 -33.51 37.88 18.54
C ARG A 378 -33.24 39.25 17.93
N GLN A 379 -32.45 40.11 18.58
CA GLN A 379 -32.13 41.45 18.08
C GLN A 379 -30.91 41.43 17.14
N LEU A 380 -29.99 40.47 17.32
CA LEU A 380 -28.78 40.32 16.51
C LEU A 380 -28.98 39.42 15.28
N CYS A 381 -29.75 38.35 15.37
CA CYS A 381 -29.86 37.31 14.34
C CYS A 381 -31.23 37.27 13.62
N ARG A 382 -32.02 38.37 13.67
CA ARG A 382 -33.44 38.40 13.27
C ARG A 382 -33.70 38.23 11.76
N ASP A 383 -32.69 38.45 10.92
CA ASP A 383 -32.87 38.61 9.47
C ASP A 383 -32.37 37.41 8.63
N ASP A 384 -31.92 36.32 9.25
CA ASP A 384 -31.20 35.21 8.55
C ASP A 384 -31.92 33.83 8.58
N TYR A 385 -33.22 33.74 8.91
CA TYR A 385 -33.98 32.47 8.97
C TYR A 385 -34.85 32.19 7.75
#